data_AF-A0A2N5ZL98-F1
#
_entry.id   AF-A0A2N5ZL98-F1
#
_cell.length_a   1.000
_cell.length_b   1.000
_cell.length_c   1.000
_cell.angle_alpha   90.00
_cell.angle_beta   90.00
_cell.angle_gamma   90.00
#
_symmetry.space_group_name_H-M   'P 1'
#
loop_
_entity.id
_entity.type
_entity.pdbx_description
1 polymer ?
#
loop_
_entity_poly.entity_id
_entity_poly.type
_entity_poly.pdbx_seq_one_letter_code
_entity_poly.pdbx_strand_id
1 'polypeptide(L)'
;MNGKKAPENLIDTISKKLEDINVVRRLNEFEDLKEYGLDLPKMEVELIWPDRKLSLLFGNRNPHNQGIYAFYREKVFILDTFFFHEINKDLLNIISEVKGDD
;
A
#
# COMPACT_ATOMS: atom_id res chain seq x y z
N MET A 1 -14.82 23.91 -9.07
CA MET A 1 -14.40 22.82 -8.17
C MET A 1 -13.26 22.09 -8.88
N ASN A 2 -12.00 22.40 -8.55
CA ASN A 2 -10.84 21.79 -9.21
C ASN A 2 -10.20 20.78 -8.24
N GLY A 3 -10.67 19.53 -8.27
CA GLY A 3 -9.97 18.43 -7.62
C GLY A 3 -8.66 18.18 -8.37
N LYS A 4 -7.51 18.43 -7.72
CA LYS A 4 -6.20 18.23 -8.35
C LYS A 4 -5.94 16.73 -8.50
N LYS A 5 -5.60 16.32 -9.72
CA LYS A 5 -5.40 14.93 -10.15
C LYS A 5 -4.05 14.46 -9.62
N ALA A 6 -4.02 13.45 -8.75
CA ALA A 6 -2.77 12.74 -8.48
C ALA A 6 -2.22 12.21 -9.83
N PRO A 7 -0.90 12.24 -10.06
CA PRO A 7 -0.31 11.98 -11.37
C PRO A 7 -0.87 10.68 -11.95
N GLU A 8 -1.36 10.74 -13.20
CA GLU A 8 -2.14 9.67 -13.83
C GLU A 8 -1.44 8.31 -13.80
N ASN A 9 -0.11 8.27 -13.68
CA ASN A 9 0.67 7.03 -13.78
C ASN A 9 1.02 6.43 -12.40
N LEU A 10 0.55 7.00 -11.29
CA LEU A 10 1.01 6.62 -9.95
C LEU A 10 0.31 5.38 -9.39
N ILE A 11 -1.01 5.22 -9.61
CA ILE A 11 -1.66 3.93 -9.35
C ILE A 11 -0.92 2.86 -10.12
N ASP A 12 -0.63 3.13 -11.39
CA ASP A 12 0.00 2.15 -12.25
C ASP A 12 1.43 1.86 -11.79
N THR A 13 2.16 2.86 -11.27
CA THR A 13 3.48 2.69 -10.68
C THR A 13 3.43 1.87 -9.39
N ILE A 14 2.56 2.21 -8.43
CA ILE A 14 2.43 1.48 -7.16
C ILE A 14 1.88 0.08 -7.41
N SER A 15 0.87 -0.05 -8.27
CA SER A 15 0.30 -1.35 -8.68
C SER A 15 1.36 -2.21 -9.35
N LYS A 16 2.12 -1.66 -10.30
CA LYS A 16 3.20 -2.37 -10.97
C LYS A 16 4.31 -2.75 -10.00
N LYS A 17 4.72 -1.86 -9.10
CA LYS A 17 5.69 -2.18 -8.04
C LYS A 17 5.19 -3.35 -7.19
N LEU A 18 3.92 -3.34 -6.78
CA LEU A 18 3.29 -4.40 -6.00
C LEU A 18 3.12 -5.71 -6.79
N GLU A 19 2.93 -5.63 -8.11
CA GLU A 19 2.83 -6.78 -9.04
C GLU A 19 4.21 -7.37 -9.40
N ASP A 20 5.25 -6.53 -9.47
CA ASP A 20 6.65 -6.87 -9.74
C ASP A 20 7.31 -7.54 -8.51
N ILE A 21 6.67 -7.51 -7.33
CA ILE A 21 7.09 -8.30 -6.17
C ILE A 21 6.97 -9.78 -6.51
N ASN A 22 8.09 -10.33 -6.98
CA ASN A 22 8.32 -11.76 -7.10
C ASN A 22 8.17 -12.40 -5.71
N VAL A 23 6.98 -12.93 -5.49
CA VAL A 23 6.62 -13.95 -4.50
C VAL A 23 6.94 -13.56 -3.06
N VAL A 24 6.10 -12.67 -2.52
CA VAL A 24 5.60 -12.97 -1.18
C VAL A 24 4.59 -14.09 -1.35
N ARG A 25 4.78 -15.17 -0.60
CA ARG A 25 3.80 -16.22 -0.34
C ARG A 25 2.36 -15.66 -0.41
N ARG A 26 1.67 -15.87 -1.55
CA ARG A 26 0.22 -15.71 -1.64
C ARG A 26 -0.36 -16.78 -0.73
N LEU A 27 -0.75 -16.40 0.46
CA LEU A 27 -1.59 -17.27 1.26
C LEU A 27 -2.99 -17.10 0.64
N ASN A 28 -3.64 -18.21 0.30
CA ASN A 28 -5.01 -18.19 -0.22
C ASN A 28 -5.97 -17.59 0.83
N GLU A 29 -7.21 -17.34 0.42
CA GLU A 29 -8.37 -16.90 1.22
C GLU A 29 -8.11 -16.86 2.73
N PHE A 30 -7.94 -15.66 3.26
CA PHE A 30 -7.75 -15.46 4.70
C PHE A 30 -9.11 -15.50 5.39
N GLU A 31 -9.32 -16.49 6.24
CA GLU A 31 -10.44 -16.46 7.19
C GLU A 31 -10.23 -15.37 8.26
N ASP A 32 -8.97 -15.01 8.58
CA ASP A 32 -8.67 -13.99 9.59
C ASP A 32 -7.44 -13.11 9.25
N LEU A 33 -7.67 -11.79 9.18
CA LEU A 33 -6.66 -10.77 8.95
C LEU A 33 -5.91 -10.35 10.24
N LYS A 34 -6.36 -10.81 11.42
CA LYS A 34 -5.79 -10.46 12.72
C LYS A 34 -4.35 -10.91 12.89
N GLU A 35 -3.99 -12.10 12.40
CA GLU A 35 -2.63 -12.64 12.52
C GLU A 35 -1.59 -11.72 11.86
N TYR A 36 -2.01 -11.00 10.82
CA TYR A 36 -1.18 -10.05 10.08
C TYR A 36 -1.28 -8.63 10.64
N GLY A 37 -2.14 -8.38 11.63
CA GLY A 37 -2.50 -7.04 12.08
C GLY A 37 -3.17 -6.21 10.99
N LEU A 38 -3.93 -6.85 10.10
CA LEU A 38 -4.63 -6.20 8.98
C LEU A 38 -6.13 -6.01 9.26
N ASP A 39 -6.68 -6.65 10.29
CA ASP A 39 -8.02 -6.37 10.85
C ASP A 39 -8.05 -5.01 11.56
N LEU A 40 -6.95 -4.66 12.23
CA LEU A 40 -6.68 -3.33 12.80
C LEU A 40 -5.34 -2.82 12.24
N PRO A 41 -5.34 -2.29 11.00
CA PRO A 41 -4.11 -1.92 10.32
C PRO A 41 -3.41 -0.76 11.05
N LYS A 42 -2.07 -0.80 11.05
CA LYS A 42 -1.24 0.28 11.59
C LYS A 42 -1.27 1.51 10.70
N MET A 43 -1.50 1.30 9.41
CA MET A 43 -1.65 2.35 8.44
C MET A 43 -2.61 1.88 7.35
N GLU A 44 -3.55 2.75 7.00
CA GLU A 44 -4.45 2.59 5.88
C GLU A 44 -4.19 3.71 4.89
N VAL A 45 -4.09 3.35 3.61
CA VAL A 45 -3.83 4.28 2.52
C VAL A 45 -4.90 4.06 1.47
N GLU A 46 -5.73 5.07 1.30
CA GLU A 46 -6.71 5.13 0.23
C GLU A 46 -6.31 6.22 -0.76
N LEU A 47 -6.06 5.80 -2.00
CA LEU A 47 -5.80 6.69 -3.10
C LEU A 47 -7.01 6.66 -4.05
N ILE A 48 -7.66 7.80 -4.24
CA ILE A 48 -8.93 7.93 -4.95
C ILE A 48 -8.76 8.85 -6.16
N TRP A 49 -9.16 8.37 -7.33
CA TRP A 49 -9.28 9.11 -8.58
C TRP A 49 -10.75 9.06 -9.07
N PRO A 50 -11.15 9.89 -10.05
CA PRO A 50 -12.53 9.92 -10.53
C PRO A 50 -13.08 8.56 -11.02
N ASP A 51 -12.20 7.69 -11.55
CA ASP A 51 -12.54 6.44 -12.22
C ASP A 51 -12.02 5.18 -11.50
N ARG A 52 -11.16 5.34 -10.48
CA ARG A 52 -10.50 4.22 -9.82
C ARG A 52 -10.09 4.53 -8.38
N LYS A 53 -10.05 3.48 -7.57
CA LYS A 53 -9.61 3.50 -6.18
C LYS A 53 -8.54 2.45 -5.96
N LEU A 54 -7.54 2.80 -5.17
CA LEU A 54 -6.53 1.89 -4.66
C LEU A 54 -6.56 1.95 -3.14
N SER A 55 -6.70 0.78 -2.49
CA SER A 55 -6.66 0.64 -1.04
C SER A 55 -5.50 -0.27 -0.67
N LEU A 56 -4.68 0.20 0.28
CA LEU A 56 -3.54 -0.50 0.84
C LEU A 56 -3.64 -0.47 2.35
N LEU A 57 -3.59 -1.64 2.97
CA LEU A 57 -3.49 -1.76 4.42
C LEU A 57 -2.09 -2.23 4.78
N PHE A 58 -1.50 -1.68 5.83
CA PHE A 58 -0.23 -2.13 6.38
C PHE A 58 -0.42 -2.54 7.84
N GLY A 59 0.00 -3.76 8.14
CA GLY A 59 -0.20 -4.40 9.44
C GLY A 59 1.09 -4.55 10.24
N ASN A 60 1.25 -5.73 10.84
CA ASN A 60 2.39 -6.06 11.67
C ASN A 60 3.66 -6.29 10.84
N ARG A 61 4.81 -6.14 11.52
CA ARG A 61 6.07 -6.68 10.99
C ARG A 61 6.01 -8.20 11.05
N ASN A 62 6.61 -8.86 10.06
CA ASN A 62 6.72 -10.30 10.09
C ASN A 62 7.64 -10.75 11.26
N PRO A 63 7.47 -11.98 11.78
CA PRO A 63 8.20 -12.45 12.96
C PRO A 63 9.73 -12.43 12.82
N HIS A 64 10.24 -12.51 11.59
CA HIS A 64 11.67 -12.47 11.28
C HIS A 64 12.21 -11.05 11.10
N ASN A 65 11.38 -10.01 11.29
CA ASN A 65 11.72 -8.59 11.13
C ASN A 65 12.34 -8.27 9.75
N GLN A 66 11.97 -9.06 8.73
CA GLN A 66 12.40 -8.91 7.34
C GLN A 66 11.45 -8.02 6.53
N GLY A 67 10.22 -7.81 7.01
CA GLY A 67 9.24 -7.01 6.30
C GLY A 67 7.95 -6.72 7.09
N ILE A 68 6.99 -6.09 6.42
CA ILE A 68 5.67 -5.69 6.94
C ILE A 68 4.59 -6.37 6.12
N TYR A 69 3.55 -6.88 6.79
CA TYR A 69 2.38 -7.40 6.11
C TYR A 69 1.59 -6.26 5.47
N ALA A 70 1.20 -6.41 4.21
CA ALA A 70 0.37 -5.47 3.49
C ALA A 70 -0.81 -6.16 2.82
N PHE A 71 -1.99 -5.54 2.79
CA PHE A 71 -3.16 -6.03 2.07
C PHE A 71 -3.40 -5.18 0.82
N TYR A 72 -3.51 -5.84 -0.34
CA TYR A 72 -3.79 -5.20 -1.62
C TYR A 72 -4.58 -6.14 -2.53
N ARG A 73 -5.69 -5.67 -3.11
CA ARG A 73 -6.55 -6.47 -4.03
C ARG A 73 -6.81 -7.89 -3.49
N GLU A 74 -7.30 -7.96 -2.26
CA GLU A 74 -7.68 -9.22 -1.59
C GLU A 74 -6.52 -10.20 -1.35
N LYS A 75 -5.29 -9.70 -1.35
CA LYS A 75 -4.07 -10.50 -1.13
C LYS A 75 -3.22 -9.88 -0.05
N VAL A 76 -2.59 -10.71 0.78
CA VAL A 76 -1.58 -10.28 1.73
C VAL A 76 -0.18 -10.47 1.15
N PHE A 77 0.66 -9.48 1.34
CA PHE A 77 2.05 -9.40 0.92
C PHE A 77 2.94 -9.17 2.15
N ILE A 78 4.22 -9.50 2.07
CA ILE A 78 5.28 -9.15 3.02
C ILE A 78 6.18 -8.22 2.24
N LEU A 79 6.05 -6.93 2.51
CA LEU A 79 6.92 -5.93 1.92
C LEU A 79 8.21 -5.94 2.72
N ASP A 80 9.34 -6.23 2.09
CA ASP A 80 10.60 -6.05 2.80
C ASP A 80 10.79 -4.58 3.21
N THR A 81 11.71 -4.34 4.14
CA THR A 81 11.86 -3.00 4.73
C THR A 81 12.28 -1.94 3.70
N PHE A 82 13.09 -2.31 2.70
CA PHE A 82 13.53 -1.37 1.66
C PHE A 82 12.35 -1.00 0.77
N PHE A 83 11.61 -2.00 0.32
CA PHE A 83 10.46 -1.81 -0.55
C PHE A 83 9.32 -1.05 0.15
N PHE A 84 9.07 -1.34 1.44
CA PHE A 84 8.15 -0.55 2.26
C PHE A 84 8.59 0.92 2.34
N HIS A 85 9.88 1.18 2.52
CA HIS A 85 10.40 2.54 2.56
C HIS A 85 10.23 3.27 1.22
N GLU A 86 10.43 2.59 0.08
CA GLU A 86 10.17 3.16 -1.24
C GLU A 86 8.70 3.53 -1.43
N ILE A 87 7.78 2.60 -1.15
CA ILE A 87 6.34 2.87 -1.24
C ILE A 87 5.96 4.02 -0.30
N ASN A 88 6.43 4.00 0.94
CA ASN A 88 6.08 5.05 1.90
C ASN A 88 6.60 6.42 1.45
N LYS A 89 7.80 6.50 0.86
CA LYS A 89 8.32 7.75 0.29
C LYS A 89 7.45 8.23 -0.87
N ASP A 90 7.10 7.33 -1.79
CA ASP A 90 6.24 7.65 -2.92
C ASP A 90 4.87 8.15 -2.45
N LEU A 91 4.29 7.53 -1.42
CA LEU A 91 3.03 7.93 -0.80
C LEU A 91 3.10 9.29 -0.08
N LEU A 92 4.16 9.54 0.69
CA LEU A 92 4.35 10.79 1.40
C LEU A 92 4.51 11.97 0.45
N ASN A 93 5.24 11.79 -0.67
CA ASN A 93 5.38 12.81 -1.69
C ASN A 93 4.01 13.27 -2.23
N ILE A 94 3.04 12.35 -2.38
CA ILE A 94 1.67 12.70 -2.80
C ILE A 94 1.00 13.59 -1.76
N ILE A 95 1.05 13.20 -0.49
CA ILE A 95 0.41 13.96 0.59
C ILE A 95 1.02 15.37 0.67
N SER A 96 2.33 15.49 0.45
CA SER A 96 3.03 16.77 0.38
C SER A 96 2.64 17.61 -0.84
N GLU A 97 2.51 17.01 -2.03
CA GLU A 97 2.04 17.70 -3.24
C GLU A 97 0.58 18.17 -3.11
N VAL A 98 -0.25 17.46 -2.35
CA VAL A 98 -1.64 17.85 -2.05
C VAL A 98 -1.71 18.97 -1.00
N LYS A 99 -0.73 19.08 -0.09
CA LYS A 99 -0.71 20.05 1.02
C LYS A 99 0.14 21.31 0.77
N GLY A 100 0.85 21.41 -0.36
CA GLY A 100 1.84 22.46 -0.63
C GLY A 100 1.34 23.76 -1.26
N ASP A 101 0.07 24.14 -1.08
CA ASP A 101 -0.45 25.46 -1.48
C ASP A 101 -1.27 26.04 -0.30
N ASP A 102 -0.58 26.64 0.67
CA ASP A 102 -1.13 27.72 1.51
C ASP A 102 -0.57 29.05 1.00
#